data_AF-L0IVP9-F1
#
_entry.id   AF-L0IVP9-F1
#
_cell.length_a   1.000
_cell.length_b   1.000
_cell.length_c   1.000
_cell.angle_alpha   90.00
_cell.angle_beta   90.00
_cell.angle_gamma   90.00
#
_symmetry.space_group_name_H-M   'P 1'
#
loop_
_entity.id
_entity.type
_entity.pdbx_description
1 polymer ?
#
loop_
_entity_poly.entity_id
_entity_poly.type
_entity_poly.pdbx_seq_one_letter_code
_entity_poly.pdbx_strand_id
1 'polypeptide(L)'
;MTMSATAVRRGLFGAFTTCAVAALTVAVPTAGAEPDCTASGFSHTASGVLAAAGAWLDTHPEANNVLTAAGMQGAGAEQSVRDYFTSRPQEFQELRGIAAPLIDLQHGCNAAIQPMQIAALYQALSQSGAPM
;
A
#
# COMPACT_ATOMS: atom_id res chain seq x y z
N MET A 1 -39.61 47.09 3.30
CA MET A 1 -38.49 46.24 3.73
C MET A 1 -38.38 45.08 2.75
N THR A 2 -37.36 45.14 1.89
CA THR A 2 -36.48 44.04 1.42
C THR A 2 -36.81 42.63 1.96
N MET A 3 -36.84 41.53 1.19
CA MET A 3 -36.09 41.14 0.00
C MET A 3 -36.85 40.19 -0.94
N SER A 4 -36.60 40.33 -2.25
CA SER A 4 -36.80 39.31 -3.29
C SER A 4 -35.61 38.34 -3.33
N ALA A 5 -35.87 37.05 -3.61
CA ALA A 5 -35.31 36.35 -4.78
C ALA A 5 -35.72 34.87 -4.80
N THR A 6 -36.47 34.52 -5.84
CA THR A 6 -36.85 33.17 -6.26
C THR A 6 -35.64 32.37 -6.74
N ALA A 7 -35.48 31.11 -6.32
CA ALA A 7 -34.77 30.10 -7.10
C ALA A 7 -35.40 28.72 -6.87
N VAL A 8 -36.37 28.42 -7.75
CA VAL A 8 -36.98 27.11 -7.96
C VAL A 8 -35.91 26.09 -8.35
N ARG A 9 -35.83 24.95 -7.65
CA ARG A 9 -35.20 23.74 -8.17
C ARG A 9 -36.19 22.56 -8.08
N ARG A 10 -36.84 22.29 -9.23
CA ARG A 10 -37.50 21.03 -9.61
C ARG A 10 -36.54 19.86 -9.31
N GLY A 11 -36.94 18.67 -8.89
CA GLY A 11 -38.24 18.04 -8.70
C GLY A 11 -38.03 16.53 -8.45
N LEU A 12 -39.12 15.86 -8.07
CA LEU A 12 -39.42 14.42 -8.19
C LEU A 12 -38.85 13.44 -7.15
N PHE A 13 -39.76 13.08 -6.24
CA PHE A 13 -39.87 11.74 -5.63
C PHE A 13 -39.98 10.65 -6.70
N GLY A 14 -39.30 9.52 -6.48
CA GLY A 14 -39.46 8.27 -7.22
C GLY A 14 -38.98 7.09 -6.38
N ALA A 15 -39.89 6.14 -6.11
CA ALA A 15 -39.74 5.02 -5.20
C ALA A 15 -39.13 3.76 -5.86
N PHE A 16 -38.32 3.02 -5.07
CA PHE A 16 -37.89 1.60 -5.10
C PHE A 16 -37.97 0.75 -6.40
N THR A 17 -36.83 0.15 -6.79
CA THR A 17 -36.68 -1.31 -7.07
C THR A 17 -35.20 -1.73 -7.05
N THR A 18 -34.93 -2.89 -6.45
CA THR A 18 -33.63 -3.53 -6.20
C THR A 18 -32.87 -3.94 -7.46
N CYS A 19 -31.62 -3.51 -7.59
CA CYS A 19 -30.53 -4.29 -8.18
C CYS A 19 -29.30 -4.07 -7.28
N ALA A 20 -28.77 -5.16 -6.74
CA ALA A 20 -27.52 -5.16 -5.98
C ALA A 20 -26.38 -4.74 -6.92
N VAL A 21 -26.12 -3.44 -7.00
CA VAL A 21 -24.83 -2.96 -7.45
C VAL A 21 -23.91 -3.23 -6.27
N ALA A 22 -23.07 -4.25 -6.41
CA ALA A 22 -21.95 -4.44 -5.51
C ALA A 22 -21.24 -3.09 -5.40
N ALA A 23 -21.40 -2.44 -4.25
CA ALA A 23 -20.65 -1.24 -3.93
C ALA A 23 -19.21 -1.70 -3.84
N LEU A 24 -18.50 -1.62 -4.96
CA LEU A 24 -17.06 -1.49 -4.93
C LEU A 24 -16.82 -0.17 -4.20
N THR A 25 -16.74 -0.25 -2.88
CA THR A 25 -16.19 0.81 -2.05
C THR A 25 -14.73 0.89 -2.46
N VAL A 26 -14.46 1.63 -3.54
CA VAL A 26 -13.15 2.20 -3.77
C VAL A 26 -12.92 3.05 -2.53
N ALA A 27 -12.14 2.51 -1.60
CA ALA A 27 -11.68 3.24 -0.43
C ALA A 27 -10.76 4.34 -0.97
N VAL A 28 -11.37 5.46 -1.35
CA VAL A 28 -10.66 6.71 -1.57
C VAL A 28 -10.01 7.03 -0.22
N PRO A 29 -8.68 7.21 -0.13
CA PRO A 29 -8.05 7.52 1.14
C PRO A 29 -8.65 8.84 1.63
N THR A 30 -9.50 8.77 2.65
CA THR A 30 -10.07 9.97 3.25
C THR A 30 -8.93 10.59 4.04
N ALA A 31 -8.42 11.72 3.59
CA ALA A 31 -7.48 12.53 4.37
C ALA A 31 -8.16 12.90 5.70
N GLY A 32 -7.88 12.13 6.76
CA GLY A 32 -8.50 12.26 8.07
C GLY A 32 -9.14 11.00 8.67
N ALA A 33 -9.06 9.82 8.04
CA ALA A 33 -9.41 8.57 8.71
C ALA A 33 -8.30 8.14 9.68
N GLU A 34 -8.70 7.65 10.86
CA GLU A 34 -7.80 6.95 11.78
C GLU A 34 -7.11 5.80 11.03
N PRO A 35 -5.81 5.51 11.28
CA PRO A 35 -5.10 4.46 10.57
C PRO A 35 -5.87 3.12 10.64
N ASP A 36 -6.13 2.52 9.47
CA ASP A 36 -6.80 1.23 9.38
C ASP A 36 -5.83 0.12 9.83
N CYS A 37 -5.84 -0.17 11.12
CA CYS A 37 -4.99 -1.16 11.77
C CYS A 37 -5.46 -2.61 11.56
N THR A 38 -6.09 -2.89 10.42
CA THR A 38 -6.49 -4.24 10.02
C THR A 38 -5.49 -4.87 9.06
N ALA A 39 -5.54 -6.19 8.92
CA ALA A 39 -4.75 -6.91 7.91
C ALA A 39 -5.06 -6.45 6.48
N SER A 40 -6.32 -6.10 6.19
CA SER A 40 -6.75 -5.52 4.91
C SER A 40 -6.17 -4.13 4.70
N GLY A 41 -6.24 -3.23 5.69
CA GLY A 41 -5.69 -1.88 5.60
C GLY A 41 -4.17 -1.89 5.36
N PHE A 42 -3.46 -2.75 6.07
CA PHE A 42 -2.04 -2.98 5.83
C PHE A 42 -1.77 -3.51 4.41
N SER A 43 -2.53 -4.51 3.96
CA SER A 43 -2.35 -5.11 2.63
C SER A 43 -2.60 -4.12 1.50
N HIS A 44 -3.62 -3.27 1.61
CA HIS A 44 -3.89 -2.20 0.64
C HIS A 44 -2.76 -1.18 0.60
N THR A 45 -2.28 -0.74 1.77
CA THR A 45 -1.15 0.21 1.88
C THR A 45 0.12 -0.40 1.28
N ALA A 46 0.45 -1.63 1.66
CA ALA A 46 1.61 -2.35 1.14
C ALA A 46 1.52 -2.54 -0.37
N SER A 47 0.33 -2.86 -0.90
CA SER A 47 0.12 -3.02 -2.35
C SER A 47 0.44 -1.72 -3.11
N GLY A 48 0.00 -0.57 -2.59
CA GLY A 48 0.32 0.74 -3.17
C GLY A 48 1.81 1.07 -3.11
N VAL A 49 2.45 0.83 -1.96
CA VAL A 49 3.89 1.05 -1.76
C VAL A 49 4.72 0.15 -2.69
N LEU A 50 4.36 -1.13 -2.82
CA LEU A 50 5.05 -2.07 -3.71
C LEU A 50 4.87 -1.70 -5.18
N ALA A 51 3.69 -1.25 -5.60
CA ALA A 51 3.47 -0.77 -6.96
C ALA A 51 4.33 0.47 -7.27
N ALA A 52 4.40 1.43 -6.35
CA ALA A 52 5.24 2.61 -6.50
C ALA A 52 6.74 2.26 -6.50
N ALA A 53 7.16 1.33 -5.64
CA ALA A 53 8.54 0.84 -5.62
C ALA A 53 8.90 0.13 -6.93
N GLY A 54 8.00 -0.68 -7.49
CA GLY A 54 8.19 -1.31 -8.80
C GLY A 54 8.41 -0.29 -9.91
N ALA A 55 7.53 0.72 -9.99
CA ALA A 55 7.68 1.80 -10.96
C ALA A 55 8.99 2.59 -10.80
N TRP A 56 9.45 2.80 -9.56
CA TRP A 56 10.74 3.42 -9.29
C TRP A 56 11.90 2.52 -9.73
N LEU A 57 11.82 1.21 -9.46
CA LEU A 57 12.86 0.25 -9.87
C LEU A 57 12.97 0.12 -11.39
N ASP A 58 11.86 0.22 -12.13
CA ASP A 58 11.86 0.23 -13.59
C ASP A 58 12.65 1.41 -14.16
N THR A 59 12.73 2.54 -13.45
CA THR A 59 13.55 3.70 -13.83
C THR A 59 14.94 3.70 -13.17
N HIS A 60 15.24 2.75 -12.29
CA HIS A 60 16.52 2.61 -11.57
C HIS A 60 17.11 1.20 -11.79
N PRO A 61 17.62 0.90 -13.00
CA PRO A 61 18.04 -0.45 -13.37
C PRO A 61 19.17 -0.98 -12.49
N GLU A 62 20.04 -0.13 -11.96
CA GLU A 62 21.13 -0.57 -11.09
C GLU A 62 20.60 -1.03 -9.71
N ALA A 63 19.72 -0.24 -9.09
CA ALA A 63 19.04 -0.61 -7.85
C ALA A 63 18.22 -1.90 -8.03
N ASN A 64 17.52 -2.02 -9.16
CA ASN A 64 16.75 -3.21 -9.50
C ASN A 64 17.64 -4.46 -9.59
N ASN A 65 18.80 -4.36 -10.25
CA ASN A 65 19.75 -5.46 -10.33
C ASN A 65 20.30 -5.86 -8.95
N VAL A 66 20.67 -4.88 -8.11
CA VAL A 66 21.18 -5.16 -6.76
C VAL A 66 20.14 -5.84 -5.89
N LEU A 67 18.90 -5.33 -5.87
CA LEU A 67 17.81 -5.94 -5.09
C LEU A 67 17.42 -7.32 -5.63
N THR A 68 17.43 -7.51 -6.95
CA THR A 68 17.18 -8.82 -7.58
C THR A 68 18.26 -9.83 -7.20
N ALA A 69 19.54 -9.43 -7.28
CA ALA A 69 20.66 -10.27 -6.87
C ALA A 69 20.59 -10.61 -5.37
N ALA A 70 20.23 -9.64 -4.53
CA ALA A 70 20.04 -9.84 -3.10
C ALA A 70 18.94 -10.88 -2.81
N GLY A 71 17.85 -10.91 -3.59
CA GLY A 71 16.80 -11.93 -3.45
C GLY A 71 17.25 -13.36 -3.80
N MET A 72 18.31 -13.51 -4.60
CA MET A 72 18.91 -14.80 -4.96
C MET A 72 20.03 -15.21 -4.00
N GLN A 73 20.61 -14.25 -3.29
CA GLN A 73 21.64 -14.48 -2.29
C GLN A 73 20.99 -14.85 -0.97
N GLY A 74 21.42 -15.95 -0.36
CA GLY A 74 21.04 -16.29 1.01
C GLY A 74 21.75 -15.37 2.01
N ALA A 75 22.80 -15.87 2.65
CA ALA A 75 23.62 -15.05 3.54
C ALA A 75 24.37 -13.95 2.75
N GLY A 76 24.34 -12.71 3.25
CA GLY A 76 25.10 -11.57 2.69
C GLY A 76 24.29 -10.59 1.84
N ALA A 77 23.05 -10.93 1.46
CA ALA A 77 22.16 -10.07 0.68
C ALA A 77 22.00 -8.66 1.30
N GLU A 78 21.80 -8.60 2.62
CA GLU A 78 21.61 -7.33 3.35
C GLU A 78 22.83 -6.39 3.25
N GLN A 79 24.04 -6.95 3.21
CA GLN A 79 25.26 -6.16 3.13
C GLN A 79 25.40 -5.52 1.74
N SER A 80 25.15 -6.28 0.67
CA SER A 80 25.19 -5.76 -0.70
C SER A 80 24.19 -4.63 -0.93
N VAL A 81 22.97 -4.76 -0.38
CA VAL A 81 21.96 -3.70 -0.44
C VAL A 81 22.41 -2.47 0.35
N ARG A 82 22.98 -2.66 1.54
CA ARG A 82 23.49 -1.56 2.38
C ARG A 82 24.62 -0.80 1.71
N ASP A 83 25.58 -1.51 1.12
CA ASP A 83 26.73 -0.90 0.45
C ASP A 83 26.27 -0.06 -0.76
N TYR A 84 25.31 -0.57 -1.53
CA TYR A 84 24.69 0.17 -2.64
C TYR A 84 24.11 1.50 -2.18
N PHE A 85 23.22 1.50 -1.19
CA PHE A 85 22.55 2.71 -0.73
C PHE A 85 23.45 3.66 0.06
N THR A 86 24.55 3.18 0.64
CA THR A 86 25.56 4.03 1.29
C THR A 86 26.24 4.94 0.26
N SER A 87 26.50 4.43 -0.94
CA SER A 87 27.06 5.22 -2.05
C SER A 87 26.00 6.06 -2.80
N ARG A 88 24.70 5.79 -2.58
CA ARG A 88 23.57 6.43 -3.26
C ARG A 88 22.53 6.95 -2.26
N PRO A 89 22.88 7.97 -1.47
CA PRO A 89 21.99 8.48 -0.43
C PRO A 89 20.70 9.07 -0.99
N GLN A 90 20.70 9.62 -2.21
CA GLN A 90 19.51 10.17 -2.84
C GLN A 90 18.46 9.07 -3.14
N GLU A 91 18.88 7.98 -3.79
CA GLU A 91 18.00 6.84 -4.10
C GLU A 91 17.41 6.22 -2.82
N PHE A 92 18.21 6.16 -1.74
CA PHE A 92 17.72 5.73 -0.44
C PHE A 92 16.60 6.64 0.08
N GLN A 93 16.74 7.96 -0.05
CA GLN A 93 15.71 8.90 0.38
C GLN A 93 14.42 8.77 -0.43
N GLU A 94 14.54 8.53 -1.74
CA GLU A 94 13.40 8.32 -2.64
C GLU A 94 12.63 7.06 -2.27
N LEU A 95 13.32 5.92 -2.11
CA LEU A 95 12.69 4.67 -1.66
C LEU A 95 12.11 4.78 -0.26
N ARG A 96 12.78 5.50 0.66
CA ARG A 96 12.21 5.78 1.98
C ARG A 96 10.92 6.59 1.90
N GLY A 97 10.88 7.57 0.98
CA GLY A 97 9.67 8.34 0.70
C GLY A 97 8.54 7.47 0.16
N ILE A 98 8.84 6.53 -0.75
CA ILE A 98 7.88 5.54 -1.26
C ILE A 98 7.36 4.64 -0.12
N ALA A 99 8.23 4.23 0.80
CA ALA A 99 7.87 3.37 1.94
C ALA A 99 7.16 4.12 3.09
N ALA A 100 7.14 5.46 3.10
CA ALA A 100 6.63 6.26 4.20
C ALA A 100 5.20 5.89 4.65
N PRO A 101 4.22 5.66 3.76
CA PRO A 101 2.86 5.29 4.19
C PRO A 101 2.83 4.00 5.02
N LEU A 102 3.69 3.03 4.69
CA LEU A 102 3.78 1.77 5.43
C LEU A 102 4.49 1.94 6.78
N ILE A 103 5.53 2.78 6.81
CA ILE A 103 6.27 3.12 8.03
C ILE A 103 5.34 3.85 9.01
N ASP A 104 4.59 4.84 8.54
CA ASP A 104 3.63 5.61 9.33
C ASP A 104 2.51 4.71 9.87
N LEU A 105 2.01 3.78 9.06
CA LEU A 105 1.01 2.80 9.49
C LEU A 105 1.55 1.88 10.60
N GLN A 106 2.80 1.42 10.48
CA GLN A 106 3.44 0.61 11.53
C GLN A 106 3.57 1.38 12.85
N HIS A 107 3.96 2.65 12.79
CA HIS A 107 4.06 3.51 13.97
C HIS A 107 2.69 3.80 14.60
N GLY A 108 1.66 4.04 13.79
CA GLY A 108 0.30 4.33 14.25
C GLY A 108 -0.43 3.13 14.86
N CYS A 109 -0.16 1.91 14.38
CA CYS A 109 -0.91 0.70 14.77
C CYS A 109 -0.22 -0.17 15.84
N ASN A 110 0.81 0.36 16.52
CA ASN A 110 1.55 -0.31 17.60
C ASN A 110 1.99 -1.75 17.27
N ALA A 111 2.37 -2.00 16.01
CA ALA A 111 2.85 -3.29 15.49
C ALA A 111 1.90 -4.51 15.65
N ALA A 112 0.61 -4.34 15.99
CA ALA A 112 -0.29 -5.49 16.20
C ALA A 112 -0.50 -6.35 14.94
N ILE A 113 -0.38 -5.74 13.76
CA ILE A 113 -0.32 -6.43 12.46
C ILE A 113 1.09 -6.21 11.90
N GLN A 114 1.97 -7.19 12.08
CA GLN A 114 3.35 -7.10 11.59
C GLN A 114 3.47 -7.63 10.15
N PRO A 115 4.36 -7.04 9.32
CA PRO A 115 4.71 -7.57 8.00
C PRO A 115 5.04 -9.07 8.01
N MET A 116 5.60 -9.55 9.12
CA MET A 116 5.93 -10.96 9.34
C MET A 116 4.73 -11.90 9.28
N GLN A 117 3.53 -11.45 9.65
CA GLN A 117 2.34 -12.30 9.60
C GLN A 117 1.91 -12.58 8.16
N ILE A 118 2.02 -11.59 7.27
CA ILE A 118 1.73 -11.78 5.85
C ILE A 118 2.81 -12.64 5.18
N ALA A 119 4.09 -12.43 5.54
CA ALA A 119 5.18 -13.28 5.06
C ALA A 119 5.01 -14.74 5.51
N ALA A 120 4.65 -14.96 6.79
CA ALA A 120 4.37 -16.29 7.33
C ALA A 120 3.16 -16.93 6.67
N LEU A 121 2.09 -16.17 6.43
CA LEU A 121 0.92 -16.62 5.66
C LEU A 121 1.33 -17.05 4.25
N TYR A 122 2.09 -16.22 3.54
CA TYR A 122 2.57 -16.54 2.20
C TYR A 122 3.42 -17.82 2.19
N GLN A 123 4.35 -17.96 3.13
CA GLN A 123 5.17 -19.17 3.29
C GLN A 123 4.33 -20.41 3.62
N ALA A 124 3.32 -20.29 4.47
CA ALA A 124 2.42 -21.38 4.80
C ALA A 124 1.59 -21.81 3.58
N LEU A 125 1.10 -20.84 2.79
CA LEU A 125 0.35 -21.09 1.56
C LEU A 125 1.24 -21.67 0.44
N SER A 126 2.51 -21.31 0.36
CA SER A 126 3.43 -21.87 -0.65
C SER A 126 3.87 -23.30 -0.31
N GLN A 127 3.89 -23.66 0.97
CA GLN A 127 4.27 -24.99 1.45
C GLN A 127 3.11 -25.99 1.45
N SER A 128 1.86 -25.53 1.51
CA SER A 128 0.67 -26.38 1.52
C SER A 128 0.31 -27.03 0.17
N GLY A 129 1.11 -26.76 -0.89
CA GLY A 129 1.00 -27.41 -2.21
C GLY A 129 1.86 -28.66 -2.41
N ALA A 130 2.68 -29.07 -1.43
CA ALA A 130 3.44 -30.33 -1.53
C ALA A 130 2.52 -31.53 -1.23
N PRO A 131 2.42 -32.54 -2.13
CA PRO A 131 1.64 -33.74 -1.83
C PRO A 131 2.26 -34.47 -0.63
N MET A 132 1.42 -34.77 0.36
CA MET A 132 1.75 -35.70 1.45
C MET A 132 1.90 -37.12 0.91
#